data_AF-A0A836FPV9-F1
#
_entry.id   AF-A0A836FPV9-F1
#
_cell.length_a   1.000
_cell.length_b   1.000
_cell.length_c   1.000
_cell.angle_alpha   90.00
_cell.angle_beta   90.00
_cell.angle_gamma   90.00
#
_symmetry.space_group_name_H-M   'P 1'
#
loop_
_entity.id
_entity.type
_entity.pdbx_description
1 polymer ?
#
loop_
_entity_poly.entity_id
_entity_poly.type
_entity_poly.pdbx_seq_one_letter_code
_entity_poly.pdbx_strand_id
1 'polypeptide(L)'
;MSGTGPVISQTITHLPEKEHGPIPTVDYSSIRGKTILVSPSEDQYELLLRRLKERIQDGGSETIFDIGIAEDGSEDGLKEDEYEASVATLQSLAATLEADCVLLRQSKADHGLTGQYLVRRRLDRQDFLEIRVAVVGNVDAGKSTLLGVLTHGELDNGRGLARQKLFRHKHEAETGRTSSVGNDILGFDSVGNVVNKPEHGSLDWVKICEKSSKVITFIDLAGHERYLKTTVFGMTGHAPDFGMLMIGANAGIVGMTKEHLGLALALSVPVFVVVTKIDMCPPNVLQENLKLLIRILKSPGCRKVPVTVKTPDDVVVSATNFVSERLCPIFQVSNVSGENLNLLKMFLNLLTARITSHDDEPAEFQIDDTYSVPGVGTVVSGTTLKGIIKLNDTLLLGPDPLGRFTPITVKSIHRKRMPVREVRGGQTASFALKKIKRSHIRKGMVMVAPALNPQACWEFEGEILVLHHPTTISSRYQAMVHCGSIRQTASILSMSQDCLRTGDKALVHFRFIKHPEYIKPGQRMVFREGRTKAVGNVVKLIPHSNNITIQASRISKPNKTSQSRQNANVQVLEMTETDSMNEAQTAKQENVPQKSGLNQNKKGRGRRGRSHNAINNIQPLTEQNPPAKV
;
A
#
# COMPACT_ATOMS: atom_id res chain seq x y z
N MET A 1 -0.46 32.15 77.93
CA MET A 1 -1.18 32.67 76.74
C MET A 1 -0.53 32.01 75.53
N SER A 2 -1.00 30.83 75.12
CA SER A 2 -1.97 30.63 74.02
C SER A 2 -1.36 30.96 72.65
N GLY A 3 -1.22 30.08 71.66
CA GLY A 3 -1.60 28.68 71.47
C GLY A 3 -0.75 28.13 70.30
N THR A 4 -0.23 26.90 70.39
CA THR A 4 -0.83 25.64 69.86
C THR A 4 -0.98 25.59 68.34
N GLY A 5 -0.05 24.87 67.69
CA GLY A 5 -0.17 24.31 66.34
C GLY A 5 1.19 23.78 65.85
N PRO A 6 1.54 22.48 66.03
CA PRO A 6 2.83 21.96 65.62
C PRO A 6 2.85 21.54 64.13
N VAL A 7 4.04 21.72 63.56
CA VAL A 7 4.50 21.40 62.22
C VAL A 7 4.26 19.92 61.87
N ILE A 8 3.54 19.65 60.77
CA ILE A 8 3.42 18.30 60.19
C ILE A 8 4.55 18.11 59.18
N SER A 9 5.54 17.30 59.57
CA SER A 9 6.50 16.68 58.66
C SER A 9 5.78 15.59 57.86
N GLN A 10 5.53 15.81 56.57
CA GLN A 10 5.03 14.76 55.69
C GLN A 10 6.17 13.87 55.21
N THR A 11 6.32 12.74 55.89
CA THR A 11 7.12 11.60 55.44
C THR A 11 6.47 11.02 54.18
N ILE A 12 7.19 11.07 53.06
CA ILE A 12 6.79 10.47 51.78
C ILE A 12 6.76 8.95 51.95
N THR A 13 5.57 8.37 52.08
CA THR A 13 5.35 6.93 51.96
C THR A 13 5.58 6.51 50.53
N HIS A 14 6.65 5.75 50.29
CA HIS A 14 6.88 4.99 49.06
C HIS A 14 5.68 4.07 48.80
N LEU A 15 4.95 4.32 47.71
CA LEU A 15 4.05 3.35 47.10
C LEU A 15 4.91 2.31 46.36
N PRO A 16 4.62 1.00 46.47
CA PRO A 16 5.41 -0.01 45.79
C PRO A 16 5.17 0.07 44.27
N GLU A 17 6.28 0.07 43.53
CA GLU A 17 6.30 -0.06 42.08
C GLU A 17 5.58 -1.35 41.67
N LYS A 18 4.58 -1.23 40.79
CA LYS A 18 3.94 -2.40 40.17
C LYS A 18 4.92 -3.04 39.20
N GLU A 19 5.67 -4.02 39.70
CA GLU A 19 6.38 -5.00 38.87
C GLU A 19 5.38 -5.59 37.85
N HIS A 20 5.63 -5.33 36.57
CA HIS A 20 4.93 -6.02 35.49
C HIS A 20 5.51 -7.44 35.41
N GLY A 21 4.92 -8.35 36.19
CA GLY A 21 5.17 -9.78 36.06
C GLY A 21 4.81 -10.27 34.65
N PRO A 22 5.45 -11.35 34.17
CA PRO A 22 5.10 -11.95 32.89
C PRO A 22 3.63 -12.37 32.88
N ILE A 23 2.96 -12.13 31.75
CA ILE A 23 1.56 -12.54 31.50
C ILE A 23 1.44 -14.03 31.85
N PRO A 24 0.46 -14.46 32.66
CA PRO A 24 0.32 -15.87 33.03
C PRO A 24 0.11 -16.71 31.76
N THR A 25 1.06 -17.60 31.48
CA THR A 25 0.95 -18.58 30.39
C THR A 25 -0.14 -19.57 30.76
N VAL A 26 -1.31 -19.44 30.13
CA VAL A 26 -2.43 -20.37 30.30
C VAL A 26 -2.03 -21.72 29.75
N ASP A 27 -2.17 -22.77 30.56
CA ASP A 27 -1.95 -24.12 30.08
C ASP A 27 -3.18 -24.61 29.30
N TYR A 28 -3.00 -24.86 28.01
CA TYR A 28 -4.01 -25.42 27.10
C TYR A 28 -3.88 -26.93 26.92
N SER A 29 -3.05 -27.61 27.73
CA SER A 29 -2.83 -29.06 27.64
C SER A 29 -4.12 -29.89 27.69
N SER A 30 -5.13 -29.43 28.45
CA SER A 30 -6.42 -30.10 28.64
C SER A 30 -7.38 -30.02 27.45
N ILE A 31 -7.08 -29.20 26.43
CA ILE A 31 -7.97 -28.96 25.27
C ILE A 31 -7.38 -29.43 23.92
N ARG A 32 -6.29 -30.20 23.92
CA ARG A 32 -5.59 -30.62 22.69
C ARG A 32 -6.22 -31.79 21.93
N GLY A 33 -7.20 -32.47 22.53
CA GLY A 33 -7.81 -33.68 21.96
C GLY A 33 -8.81 -33.37 20.86
N LYS A 34 -8.85 -34.19 19.80
CA LYS A 34 -9.83 -34.07 18.69
C LYS A 34 -11.30 -34.15 19.13
N THR A 35 -11.58 -34.80 20.26
CA THR A 35 -12.92 -34.97 20.83
C THR A 35 -13.29 -33.90 21.86
N ILE A 36 -12.43 -32.90 22.11
CA ILE A 36 -12.66 -31.89 23.16
C ILE A 36 -13.97 -31.12 22.98
N LEU A 37 -14.41 -30.94 21.72
CA LEU A 37 -15.64 -30.23 21.39
C LEU A 37 -16.91 -31.10 21.51
N VAL A 38 -16.78 -32.43 21.64
CA VAL A 38 -17.94 -33.34 21.66
C VAL A 38 -18.75 -33.16 22.93
N SER A 39 -18.08 -33.03 24.08
CA SER A 39 -18.71 -32.83 25.39
C SER A 39 -17.74 -32.18 26.38
N PRO A 40 -17.41 -30.89 26.20
CA PRO A 40 -16.50 -30.19 27.10
C PRO A 40 -17.13 -30.04 28.49
N SER A 41 -16.31 -30.24 29.54
CA SER A 41 -16.64 -29.77 30.89
C SER A 41 -16.70 -28.23 30.95
N GLU A 42 -17.26 -27.66 32.01
CA GLU A 42 -17.38 -26.22 32.19
C GLU A 42 -16.00 -25.51 32.11
N ASP A 43 -15.00 -26.04 32.82
CA ASP A 43 -13.62 -25.55 32.77
C ASP A 43 -13.02 -25.64 31.35
N GLN A 44 -13.28 -26.74 30.63
CA GLN A 44 -12.80 -26.90 29.25
C GLN A 44 -13.50 -25.95 28.29
N TYR A 45 -14.79 -25.69 28.49
CA TYR A 45 -15.55 -24.73 27.70
C TYR A 45 -14.99 -23.32 27.87
N GLU A 46 -14.67 -22.89 29.09
CA GLU A 46 -14.03 -21.60 29.36
C GLU A 46 -12.64 -21.48 28.70
N LEU A 47 -11.83 -22.54 28.76
CA LEU A 47 -10.53 -22.59 28.10
C LEU A 47 -10.64 -22.54 26.58
N LEU A 48 -11.60 -23.27 25.99
CA LEU A 48 -11.89 -23.23 24.56
C LEU A 48 -12.37 -21.84 24.13
N LEU A 49 -13.23 -21.20 24.91
CA LEU A 49 -13.72 -19.85 24.66
C LEU A 49 -12.58 -18.84 24.66
N ARG A 50 -11.69 -18.91 25.66
CA ARG A 50 -10.50 -18.06 25.74
C ARG A 50 -9.57 -18.30 24.56
N ARG A 51 -9.32 -19.56 24.21
CA ARG A 51 -8.45 -19.93 23.09
C ARG A 51 -9.02 -19.44 21.75
N LEU A 52 -10.31 -19.60 21.53
CA LEU A 52 -10.99 -19.12 20.33
C LEU A 52 -10.94 -17.60 20.25
N LYS A 53 -11.15 -16.91 21.37
CA LYS A 53 -11.04 -15.44 21.46
C LYS A 53 -9.64 -14.95 21.10
N GLU A 54 -8.59 -15.59 21.63
CA GLU A 54 -7.18 -15.29 21.30
C GLU A 54 -6.94 -15.51 19.80
N ARG A 55 -7.35 -16.65 19.23
CA ARG A 55 -7.21 -16.92 17.79
C ARG A 55 -7.94 -15.91 16.90
N ILE A 56 -9.15 -15.51 17.28
CA ILE A 56 -9.92 -14.47 16.57
C ILE A 56 -9.17 -13.14 16.63
N GLN A 57 -8.62 -12.76 17.78
CA GLN A 57 -7.87 -11.51 17.93
C GLN A 57 -6.57 -11.52 17.11
N ASP A 58 -5.80 -12.60 17.17
CA ASP A 58 -4.56 -12.77 16.41
C ASP A 58 -4.80 -12.77 14.90
N GLY A 59 -5.93 -13.33 14.45
CA GLY A 59 -6.37 -13.32 13.06
C GLY A 59 -7.05 -12.02 12.60
N GLY A 60 -7.05 -10.98 13.43
CA GLY A 60 -7.61 -9.67 13.08
C GLY A 60 -9.14 -9.58 13.18
N SER A 61 -9.81 -10.47 13.90
CA SER A 61 -11.28 -10.66 14.05
C SER A 61 -11.89 -11.80 13.25
N GLU A 62 -11.07 -12.69 12.69
CA GLU A 62 -11.52 -13.95 12.08
C GLU A 62 -10.50 -15.06 12.25
N THR A 63 -10.95 -16.32 12.25
CA THR A 63 -10.08 -17.50 12.22
C THR A 63 -10.78 -18.62 11.47
N ILE A 64 -9.99 -19.48 10.82
CA ILE A 64 -10.45 -20.79 10.37
C ILE A 64 -10.27 -21.75 11.54
N PHE A 65 -11.31 -22.54 11.84
CA PHE A 65 -11.35 -23.52 12.91
C PHE A 65 -11.60 -24.90 12.32
N ASP A 66 -10.75 -25.87 12.68
CA ASP A 66 -10.83 -27.24 12.21
C ASP A 66 -11.57 -28.12 13.23
N ILE A 67 -12.50 -28.93 12.75
CA ILE A 67 -13.21 -29.94 13.54
C ILE A 67 -12.81 -31.33 13.04
N GLY A 68 -12.46 -32.22 13.98
CA GLY A 68 -12.05 -33.59 13.70
C GLY A 68 -10.64 -33.77 13.16
N ILE A 69 -9.84 -32.70 13.16
CA ILE A 69 -8.39 -32.72 12.89
C ILE A 69 -7.68 -32.55 14.24
N ALA A 70 -6.76 -33.46 14.56
CA ALA A 70 -5.97 -33.33 15.78
C ALA A 70 -4.88 -32.25 15.62
N GLU A 71 -4.34 -31.72 16.73
CA GLU A 71 -3.30 -30.66 16.69
C GLU A 71 -2.00 -31.08 15.97
N ASP A 72 -1.76 -32.39 15.82
CA ASP A 72 -0.64 -32.94 15.05
C ASP A 72 -0.91 -32.97 13.53
N GLY A 73 -2.09 -32.54 13.09
CA GLY A 73 -2.52 -32.53 11.69
C GLY A 73 -3.00 -33.89 11.18
N SER A 74 -3.17 -34.89 12.05
CA SER A 74 -3.77 -36.17 11.66
C SER A 74 -5.26 -36.00 11.36
N GLU A 75 -5.65 -36.38 10.15
CA GLU A 75 -7.03 -36.33 9.65
C GLU A 75 -7.77 -37.63 9.99
N ASP A 76 -7.79 -38.03 11.26
CA ASP A 76 -8.51 -39.24 11.68
C ASP A 76 -10.04 -39.06 11.56
N GLY A 77 -10.56 -37.83 11.69
CA GLY A 77 -12.00 -37.55 11.68
C GLY A 77 -12.72 -37.93 12.98
N LEU A 78 -13.99 -37.51 13.04
CA LEU A 78 -14.94 -37.81 14.13
C LEU A 78 -16.14 -38.58 13.59
N LYS A 79 -16.76 -39.44 14.41
CA LYS A 79 -18.03 -40.07 14.02
C LYS A 79 -19.11 -39.02 13.76
N GLU A 80 -20.15 -39.37 13.01
CA GLU A 80 -21.20 -38.41 12.62
C GLU A 80 -21.86 -37.72 13.82
N ASP A 81 -22.25 -38.49 14.84
CA ASP A 81 -22.83 -37.95 16.08
C ASP A 81 -21.83 -37.04 16.86
N GLU A 82 -20.56 -37.44 16.91
CA GLU A 82 -19.49 -36.67 17.58
C GLU A 82 -19.15 -35.38 16.82
N TYR A 83 -19.23 -35.43 15.49
CA TYR A 83 -19.02 -34.29 14.61
C TYR A 83 -20.15 -33.27 14.80
N GLU A 84 -21.41 -33.70 14.78
CA GLU A 84 -22.57 -32.82 15.02
C GLU A 84 -22.50 -32.16 16.40
N ALA A 85 -22.17 -32.92 17.45
CA ALA A 85 -21.96 -32.38 18.79
C ALA A 85 -20.84 -31.33 18.83
N SER A 86 -19.72 -31.60 18.15
CA SER A 86 -18.59 -30.67 18.07
C SER A 86 -18.95 -29.36 17.34
N VAL A 87 -19.75 -29.45 16.28
CA VAL A 87 -20.26 -28.30 15.54
C VAL A 87 -21.19 -27.46 16.42
N ALA A 88 -22.09 -28.09 17.18
CA ALA A 88 -22.98 -27.40 18.11
C ALA A 88 -22.19 -26.65 19.20
N THR A 89 -21.15 -27.27 19.75
CA THR A 89 -20.24 -26.61 20.70
C THR A 89 -19.53 -25.41 20.07
N LEU A 90 -18.99 -25.53 18.85
CA LEU A 90 -18.34 -24.42 18.16
C LEU A 90 -19.31 -23.27 17.89
N GLN A 91 -20.55 -23.56 17.48
CA GLN A 91 -21.60 -22.56 17.28
C GLN A 91 -21.95 -21.85 18.59
N SER A 92 -22.03 -22.57 19.71
CA SER A 92 -22.24 -22.01 21.05
C SER A 92 -21.10 -21.07 21.47
N LEU A 93 -19.85 -21.48 21.27
CA LEU A 93 -18.68 -20.65 21.54
C LEU A 93 -18.68 -19.39 20.66
N ALA A 94 -18.96 -19.53 19.37
CA ALA A 94 -19.03 -18.41 18.43
C ALA A 94 -20.15 -17.42 18.83
N ALA A 95 -21.34 -17.92 19.19
CA ALA A 95 -22.44 -17.08 19.65
C ALA A 95 -22.08 -16.27 20.91
N THR A 96 -21.38 -16.90 21.86
CA THR A 96 -20.90 -16.26 23.10
C THR A 96 -19.86 -15.15 22.80
N LEU A 97 -19.08 -15.30 21.73
CA LEU A 97 -18.11 -14.30 21.27
C LEU A 97 -18.68 -13.30 20.26
N GLU A 98 -20.01 -13.30 20.04
CA GLU A 98 -20.69 -12.48 19.03
C GLU A 98 -20.11 -12.69 17.62
N ALA A 99 -19.78 -13.93 17.28
CA ALA A 99 -19.20 -14.32 16.00
C ALA A 99 -20.17 -15.19 15.19
N ASP A 100 -20.10 -15.05 13.87
CA ASP A 100 -20.75 -15.95 12.92
C ASP A 100 -19.82 -17.12 12.57
N CYS A 101 -20.41 -18.30 12.42
CA CYS A 101 -19.71 -19.54 12.11
C CYS A 101 -20.24 -20.11 10.80
N VAL A 102 -19.38 -20.24 9.79
CA VAL A 102 -19.73 -20.67 8.43
C VAL A 102 -18.93 -21.89 8.04
N LEU A 103 -19.60 -22.96 7.58
CA LEU A 103 -18.93 -24.13 7.03
C LEU A 103 -18.23 -23.78 5.71
N LEU A 104 -16.93 -24.02 5.62
CA LEU A 104 -16.13 -23.81 4.41
C LEU A 104 -15.99 -25.08 3.59
N ARG A 105 -15.59 -26.18 4.23
CA ARG A 105 -15.50 -27.51 3.61
C ARG A 105 -15.75 -28.60 4.64
N GLN A 106 -16.23 -29.73 4.15
CA GLN A 106 -16.39 -30.97 4.91
C GLN A 106 -15.79 -32.11 4.11
N SER A 107 -15.03 -32.98 4.76
CA SER A 107 -14.33 -34.09 4.11
C SER A 107 -14.54 -35.38 4.90
N LYS A 108 -14.56 -36.52 4.19
CA LYS A 108 -14.55 -37.84 4.81
C LYS A 108 -13.11 -38.26 5.04
N ALA A 109 -12.81 -38.59 6.28
CA ALA A 109 -11.53 -39.10 6.78
C ALA A 109 -11.63 -40.62 7.04
N ASP A 110 -10.48 -41.25 7.32
CA ASP A 110 -10.39 -42.70 7.52
C ASP A 110 -11.26 -43.22 8.67
N HIS A 111 -11.46 -42.42 9.72
CA HIS A 111 -12.29 -42.77 10.88
C HIS A 111 -13.46 -41.81 11.13
N GLY A 112 -13.89 -41.04 10.12
CA GLY A 112 -15.09 -40.20 10.27
C GLY A 112 -15.19 -38.99 9.33
N LEU A 113 -15.73 -37.90 9.85
CA LEU A 113 -15.89 -36.61 9.19
C LEU A 113 -14.93 -35.57 9.77
N THR A 114 -14.40 -34.73 8.90
CA THR A 114 -13.66 -33.52 9.25
C THR A 114 -14.33 -32.30 8.62
N GLY A 115 -14.18 -31.15 9.23
CA GLY A 115 -14.79 -29.92 8.76
C GLY A 115 -13.94 -28.70 9.07
N GLN A 116 -13.97 -27.71 8.18
CA GLN A 116 -13.34 -26.42 8.40
C GLN A 116 -14.40 -25.34 8.41
N TYR A 117 -14.37 -24.51 9.45
CA TYR A 117 -15.33 -23.45 9.69
C TYR A 117 -14.64 -22.10 9.74
N LEU A 118 -15.20 -21.09 9.07
CA LEU A 118 -14.83 -19.70 9.25
C LEU A 118 -15.60 -19.15 10.45
N VAL A 119 -14.87 -18.72 11.47
CA VAL A 119 -15.43 -17.99 12.61
C VAL A 119 -15.02 -16.54 12.47
N ARG A 120 -16.00 -15.65 12.27
CA ARG A 120 -15.78 -14.21 12.06
C ARG A 120 -16.58 -13.41 13.07
N ARG A 121 -15.91 -12.57 13.85
CA ARG A 121 -16.57 -11.70 14.83
C ARG A 121 -17.46 -10.68 14.11
N ARG A 122 -18.66 -10.43 14.65
CA ARG A 122 -19.50 -9.33 14.20
C ARG A 122 -18.90 -8.02 14.68
N LEU A 123 -18.47 -7.19 13.73
CA LEU A 123 -17.93 -5.87 14.01
C LEU A 123 -19.06 -4.83 14.04
N ASP A 124 -18.84 -3.73 14.76
CA ASP A 124 -19.72 -2.58 14.72
C ASP A 124 -19.82 -2.02 13.29
N ARG A 125 -20.92 -1.36 12.95
CA ARG A 125 -21.13 -0.76 11.60
C ARG A 125 -20.08 0.30 11.21
N GLN A 126 -19.24 0.74 12.14
CA GLN A 126 -18.16 1.70 11.94
C GLN A 126 -16.77 1.05 11.81
N ASP A 127 -16.68 -0.28 11.89
CA ASP A 127 -15.44 -1.01 11.75
C ASP A 127 -15.57 -2.21 10.81
N PHE A 128 -14.50 -2.52 10.12
CA PHE A 128 -14.41 -3.62 9.19
C PHE A 128 -12.95 -4.05 9.04
N LEU A 129 -12.77 -5.34 8.77
CA LEU A 129 -11.49 -5.89 8.35
C LEU A 129 -11.10 -5.32 7.00
N GLU A 130 -9.91 -4.73 6.89
CA GLU A 130 -9.39 -4.22 5.62
C GLU A 130 -8.23 -5.09 5.14
N ILE A 131 -8.29 -5.52 3.88
CA ILE A 131 -7.17 -6.18 3.20
C ILE A 131 -6.88 -5.44 1.90
N ARG A 132 -5.61 -5.15 1.64
CA ARG A 132 -5.19 -4.43 0.44
C ARG A 132 -4.56 -5.36 -0.57
N VAL A 133 -5.12 -5.36 -1.77
CA VAL A 133 -4.65 -6.17 -2.89
C VAL A 133 -4.18 -5.25 -4.00
N ALA A 134 -2.87 -5.25 -4.27
CA ALA A 134 -2.32 -4.56 -5.42
C ALA A 134 -2.55 -5.35 -6.70
N VAL A 135 -3.17 -4.72 -7.69
CA VAL A 135 -3.47 -5.35 -8.98
C VAL A 135 -2.40 -5.00 -9.99
N VAL A 136 -1.60 -5.97 -10.37
CA VAL A 136 -0.43 -5.78 -11.25
C VAL A 136 -0.48 -6.71 -12.44
N GLY A 137 0.09 -6.29 -13.57
CA GLY A 137 0.12 -7.09 -14.80
C GLY A 137 0.31 -6.24 -16.04
N ASN A 138 0.64 -6.85 -17.17
CA ASN A 138 0.88 -6.13 -18.42
C ASN A 138 -0.37 -5.34 -18.90
N VAL A 139 -0.17 -4.43 -19.85
CA VAL A 139 -1.28 -3.83 -20.61
C VAL A 139 -2.15 -4.94 -21.22
N ASP A 140 -3.46 -4.72 -21.27
CA ASP A 140 -4.46 -5.64 -21.81
C ASP A 140 -4.64 -6.99 -21.09
N ALA A 141 -3.96 -7.23 -19.96
CA ALA A 141 -4.20 -8.41 -19.12
C ALA A 141 -5.59 -8.45 -18.43
N GLY A 142 -6.42 -7.42 -18.63
CA GLY A 142 -7.78 -7.37 -18.09
C GLY A 142 -7.89 -6.85 -16.64
N LYS A 143 -6.90 -6.09 -16.13
CA LYS A 143 -6.87 -5.54 -14.76
C LYS A 143 -8.13 -4.77 -14.37
N SER A 144 -8.31 -3.60 -14.98
CA SER A 144 -9.46 -2.74 -14.68
C SER A 144 -10.78 -3.38 -15.13
N THR A 145 -10.77 -4.29 -16.11
CA THR A 145 -11.97 -5.05 -16.50
C THR A 145 -12.40 -6.00 -15.37
N LEU A 146 -11.48 -6.82 -14.84
CA LEU A 146 -11.80 -7.73 -13.74
C LEU A 146 -12.23 -6.96 -12.50
N LEU A 147 -11.54 -5.86 -12.17
CA LEU A 147 -11.93 -5.00 -11.06
C LEU A 147 -13.34 -4.44 -11.23
N GLY A 148 -13.70 -3.98 -12.43
CA GLY A 148 -15.05 -3.50 -12.72
C GLY A 148 -16.10 -4.58 -12.49
N VAL A 149 -15.84 -5.80 -12.96
CA VAL A 149 -16.74 -6.96 -12.79
C VAL A 149 -16.88 -7.35 -11.32
N LEU A 150 -15.77 -7.43 -10.57
CA LEU A 150 -15.80 -7.81 -9.16
C LEU A 150 -16.53 -6.76 -8.30
N THR A 151 -16.30 -5.48 -8.55
CA THR A 151 -16.77 -4.38 -7.69
C THR A 151 -18.18 -3.92 -8.03
N HIS A 152 -18.59 -3.98 -9.30
CA HIS A 152 -19.92 -3.53 -9.74
C HIS A 152 -20.91 -4.68 -9.95
N GLY A 153 -20.45 -5.93 -9.91
CA GLY A 153 -21.31 -7.11 -10.00
C GLY A 153 -21.89 -7.41 -11.39
N GLU A 154 -21.46 -6.69 -12.42
CA GLU A 154 -21.87 -6.88 -13.81
C GLU A 154 -20.74 -7.51 -14.63
N LEU A 155 -21.07 -8.47 -15.49
CA LEU A 155 -20.11 -9.08 -16.42
C LEU A 155 -19.71 -8.09 -17.53
N ASP A 156 -18.51 -8.27 -18.07
CA ASP A 156 -18.03 -7.46 -19.18
C ASP A 156 -18.66 -7.93 -20.49
N ASN A 157 -18.98 -6.99 -21.38
CA ASN A 157 -19.54 -7.30 -22.70
C ASN A 157 -18.48 -7.69 -23.75
N GLY A 158 -17.25 -7.99 -23.33
CA GLY A 158 -16.09 -8.25 -24.20
C GLY A 158 -15.51 -7.01 -24.89
N ARG A 159 -16.15 -5.84 -24.74
CA ARG A 159 -15.69 -4.55 -25.29
C ARG A 159 -15.16 -3.61 -24.19
N GLY A 160 -15.06 -4.08 -22.95
CA GLY A 160 -14.53 -3.32 -21.83
C GLY A 160 -15.53 -2.32 -21.24
N LEU A 161 -16.82 -2.63 -21.24
CA LEU A 161 -17.84 -1.87 -20.51
C LEU A 161 -17.51 -1.76 -19.02
N ALA A 162 -17.04 -2.86 -18.41
CA ALA A 162 -16.77 -2.90 -16.98
C ALA A 162 -15.63 -1.94 -16.56
N ARG A 163 -14.57 -1.81 -17.38
CA ARG A 163 -13.44 -0.92 -17.07
C ARG A 163 -13.75 0.57 -17.24
N GLN A 164 -14.75 0.93 -18.05
CA GLN A 164 -15.13 2.33 -18.24
C GLN A 164 -15.60 2.97 -16.93
N LYS A 165 -16.22 2.17 -16.05
CA LYS A 165 -16.67 2.61 -14.72
C LYS A 165 -15.52 2.95 -13.77
N LEU A 166 -14.30 2.48 -14.06
CA LEU A 166 -13.12 2.71 -13.21
C LEU A 166 -12.22 3.85 -13.69
N PHE A 167 -12.38 4.32 -14.93
CA PHE A 167 -11.54 5.38 -15.46
C PHE A 167 -11.82 6.71 -14.78
N ARG A 168 -10.75 7.37 -14.31
CA ARG A 168 -10.83 8.62 -13.55
C ARG A 168 -10.53 9.84 -14.40
N HIS A 169 -9.74 9.65 -15.45
CA HIS A 169 -9.30 10.73 -16.32
C HIS A 169 -9.78 10.55 -17.75
N LYS A 170 -10.05 11.67 -18.45
CA LYS A 170 -10.52 11.67 -19.83
C LYS A 170 -9.59 10.88 -20.77
N HIS A 171 -8.27 11.04 -20.62
CA HIS A 171 -7.30 10.30 -21.43
C HIS A 171 -7.27 8.79 -21.14
N GLU A 172 -7.69 8.34 -19.95
CA GLU A 172 -7.82 6.90 -19.67
C GLU A 172 -8.99 6.30 -20.46
N ALA A 173 -10.10 7.05 -20.59
CA ALA A 173 -11.24 6.67 -21.42
C ALA A 173 -10.88 6.69 -22.92
N GLU A 174 -10.15 7.71 -23.39
CA GLU A 174 -9.71 7.82 -24.79
C GLU A 174 -8.69 6.74 -25.19
N THR A 175 -7.71 6.47 -24.33
CA THR A 175 -6.64 5.50 -24.62
C THR A 175 -6.98 4.06 -24.22
N GLY A 176 -8.00 3.88 -23.39
CA GLY A 176 -8.36 2.60 -22.77
C GLY A 176 -7.32 2.09 -21.76
N ARG A 177 -6.45 2.96 -21.24
CA ARG A 177 -5.30 2.58 -20.38
C ARG A 177 -5.30 3.35 -19.06
N THR A 178 -5.16 2.62 -17.95
CA THR A 178 -4.97 3.19 -16.61
C THR A 178 -3.61 3.88 -16.49
N SER A 179 -3.62 5.09 -15.96
CA SER A 179 -2.45 5.97 -15.83
C SER A 179 -2.13 6.38 -14.38
N SER A 180 -3.14 6.30 -13.52
CA SER A 180 -3.11 6.69 -12.11
C SER A 180 -3.28 5.47 -11.18
N VAL A 181 -2.99 5.64 -9.88
CA VAL A 181 -3.34 4.61 -8.88
C VAL A 181 -4.82 4.72 -8.59
N GLY A 182 -5.57 3.69 -8.96
CA GLY A 182 -6.99 3.51 -8.63
C GLY A 182 -7.16 2.83 -7.27
N ASN A 183 -8.25 3.16 -6.57
CA ASN A 183 -8.70 2.41 -5.40
C ASN A 183 -10.16 2.07 -5.63
N ASP A 184 -10.51 0.80 -5.45
CA ASP A 184 -11.87 0.28 -5.48
C ASP A 184 -12.06 -0.74 -4.37
N ILE A 185 -13.31 -0.95 -3.93
CA ILE A 185 -13.59 -1.80 -2.77
C ILE A 185 -14.56 -2.93 -3.13
N LEU A 186 -14.34 -4.10 -2.53
CA LEU A 186 -15.23 -5.24 -2.54
C LEU A 186 -15.52 -5.66 -1.10
N GLY A 187 -16.78 -5.54 -0.69
CA GLY A 187 -17.25 -5.87 0.64
C GLY A 187 -17.84 -7.27 0.74
N PHE A 188 -17.58 -7.92 1.85
CA PHE A 188 -18.14 -9.20 2.27
C PHE A 188 -18.86 -9.05 3.61
N ASP A 189 -20.05 -9.65 3.72
CA ASP A 189 -20.76 -9.77 5.00
C ASP A 189 -20.05 -10.79 5.93
N SER A 190 -20.62 -11.03 7.11
CA SER A 190 -20.06 -11.99 8.06
C SER A 190 -20.12 -13.43 7.58
N VAL A 191 -21.03 -13.74 6.66
CA VAL A 191 -21.24 -15.07 6.08
C VAL A 191 -20.34 -15.32 4.87
N GLY A 192 -19.84 -14.26 4.22
CA GLY A 192 -18.97 -14.32 3.04
C GLY A 192 -19.66 -13.96 1.72
N ASN A 193 -20.88 -13.42 1.74
CA ASN A 193 -21.55 -12.92 0.54
C ASN A 193 -21.06 -11.52 0.16
N VAL A 194 -21.03 -11.23 -1.14
CA VAL A 194 -20.67 -9.91 -1.65
C VAL A 194 -21.80 -8.91 -1.40
N VAL A 195 -21.48 -7.78 -0.77
CA VAL A 195 -22.47 -6.73 -0.44
C VAL A 195 -22.54 -5.60 -1.47
N ASN A 196 -21.59 -5.57 -2.42
CA ASN A 196 -21.54 -4.58 -3.50
C ASN A 196 -22.78 -4.71 -4.41
N LYS A 197 -23.81 -3.92 -4.13
CA LYS A 197 -25.01 -3.80 -4.95
C LYS A 197 -25.13 -2.35 -5.41
N PRO A 198 -24.94 -2.04 -6.70
CA PRO A 198 -25.10 -0.69 -7.20
C PRO A 198 -26.57 -0.26 -7.07
N GLU A 199 -26.80 0.88 -6.40
CA GLU A 199 -28.11 1.54 -6.37
C GLU A 199 -28.09 2.64 -7.43
N HIS A 200 -29.04 2.63 -8.37
CA HIS A 200 -29.12 3.58 -9.48
C HIS A 200 -27.82 3.71 -10.31
N GLY A 201 -27.07 2.61 -10.47
CA GLY A 201 -25.84 2.58 -11.26
C GLY A 201 -24.61 3.20 -10.58
N SER A 202 -24.72 3.64 -9.32
CA SER A 202 -23.58 4.16 -8.55
C SER A 202 -23.33 3.32 -7.29
N LEU A 203 -22.07 3.09 -6.96
CA LEU A 203 -21.67 2.40 -5.74
C LEU A 203 -21.42 3.43 -4.63
N ASP A 204 -22.17 3.30 -3.54
CA ASP A 204 -21.91 4.06 -2.32
C ASP A 204 -20.95 3.29 -1.42
N TRP A 205 -19.73 3.81 -1.28
CA TRP A 205 -18.69 3.20 -0.46
C TRP A 205 -19.05 3.15 1.02
N VAL A 206 -19.81 4.14 1.52
CA VAL A 206 -20.21 4.17 2.93
C VAL A 206 -21.14 3.00 3.22
N LYS A 207 -22.18 2.80 2.39
CA LYS A 207 -23.11 1.66 2.51
C LYS A 207 -22.42 0.31 2.37
N ILE A 208 -21.42 0.20 1.49
CA ILE A 208 -20.64 -1.04 1.35
C ILE A 208 -19.89 -1.30 2.66
N CYS A 209 -19.17 -0.31 3.19
CA CYS A 209 -18.44 -0.45 4.46
C CYS A 209 -19.39 -0.80 5.63
N GLU A 210 -20.52 -0.13 5.78
CA GLU A 210 -21.48 -0.38 6.87
C GLU A 210 -22.08 -1.80 6.87
N LYS A 211 -22.22 -2.40 5.68
CA LYS A 211 -22.76 -3.76 5.50
C LYS A 211 -21.67 -4.84 5.50
N SER A 212 -20.40 -4.45 5.45
CA SER A 212 -19.28 -5.37 5.32
C SER A 212 -18.65 -5.67 6.67
N SER A 213 -18.47 -6.95 6.98
CA SER A 213 -17.55 -7.36 8.04
C SER A 213 -16.10 -7.32 7.55
N LYS A 214 -15.90 -7.45 6.23
CA LYS A 214 -14.59 -7.45 5.59
C LYS A 214 -14.62 -6.73 4.25
N VAL A 215 -13.61 -5.91 3.99
CA VAL A 215 -13.45 -5.10 2.78
C VAL A 215 -12.10 -5.36 2.16
N ILE A 216 -12.12 -5.82 0.91
CA ILE A 216 -10.94 -5.89 0.06
C ILE A 216 -10.80 -4.55 -0.66
N THR A 217 -9.72 -3.82 -0.38
CA THR A 217 -9.33 -2.65 -1.15
C THR A 217 -8.40 -3.09 -2.27
N PHE A 218 -8.85 -2.93 -3.51
CA PHE A 218 -8.01 -3.08 -4.67
C PHE A 218 -7.26 -1.79 -4.95
N ILE A 219 -5.95 -1.92 -5.16
CA ILE A 219 -5.10 -0.84 -5.62
C ILE A 219 -4.83 -1.12 -7.11
N ASP A 220 -5.57 -0.45 -8.01
CA ASP A 220 -5.41 -0.61 -9.46
C ASP A 220 -4.13 0.09 -9.91
N LEU A 221 -3.15 -0.71 -10.36
CA LEU A 221 -1.85 -0.21 -10.80
C LEU A 221 -1.74 -0.26 -12.33
N ALA A 222 -1.07 0.76 -12.86
CA ALA A 222 -0.89 0.91 -14.28
C ALA A 222 -0.08 -0.25 -14.89
N GLY A 223 -0.52 -0.74 -16.05
CA GLY A 223 0.12 -1.86 -16.74
C GLY A 223 1.24 -1.48 -17.71
N HIS A 224 1.30 -0.21 -18.11
CA HIS A 224 2.21 0.25 -19.15
C HIS A 224 3.52 0.76 -18.56
N GLU A 225 4.65 0.46 -19.21
CA GLU A 225 5.99 0.89 -18.79
C GLU A 225 6.13 2.40 -18.51
N ARG A 226 5.43 3.28 -19.26
CA ARG A 226 5.43 4.73 -19.07
C ARG A 226 4.93 5.14 -17.67
N TYR A 227 4.11 4.30 -17.06
CA TYR A 227 3.50 4.53 -15.75
C TYR A 227 4.10 3.63 -14.66
N LEU A 228 5.24 2.96 -14.91
CA LEU A 228 5.90 2.10 -13.91
C LEU A 228 6.27 2.87 -12.63
N LYS A 229 6.51 4.19 -12.72
CA LYS A 229 6.71 5.05 -11.54
C LYS A 229 5.49 5.07 -10.61
N THR A 230 4.30 5.02 -11.20
CA THR A 230 3.00 5.01 -10.50
C THR A 230 2.80 3.64 -9.86
N THR A 231 3.09 2.56 -10.58
CA THR A 231 3.01 1.17 -10.07
C THR A 231 3.93 0.94 -8.88
N VAL A 232 5.19 1.37 -8.94
CA VAL A 232 6.12 1.21 -7.81
C VAL A 232 5.66 2.03 -6.60
N PHE A 233 5.16 3.25 -6.80
CA PHE A 233 4.60 4.02 -5.71
C PHE A 233 3.38 3.32 -5.09
N GLY A 234 2.50 2.74 -5.90
CA GLY A 234 1.39 1.92 -5.42
C GLY A 234 1.84 0.71 -4.59
N MET A 235 2.89 0.03 -5.02
CA MET A 235 3.44 -1.13 -4.32
C MET A 235 4.23 -0.78 -3.05
N THR A 236 4.84 0.42 -2.97
CA THR A 236 5.70 0.83 -1.85
C THR A 236 4.96 1.71 -0.84
N GLY A 237 4.22 2.71 -1.30
CA GLY A 237 3.50 3.67 -0.43
C GLY A 237 2.23 3.08 0.17
N HIS A 238 1.35 2.52 -0.66
CA HIS A 238 0.06 1.99 -0.18
C HIS A 238 0.17 0.68 0.60
N ALA A 239 1.39 0.12 0.71
CA ALA A 239 1.75 -1.08 1.47
C ALA A 239 0.73 -2.23 1.32
N PRO A 240 0.56 -2.79 0.10
CA PRO A 240 -0.40 -3.86 -0.13
C PRO A 240 -0.06 -5.12 0.67
N ASP A 241 -1.09 -5.77 1.21
CA ASP A 241 -0.97 -7.04 1.92
C ASP A 241 -0.70 -8.20 0.93
N PHE A 242 -1.31 -8.12 -0.26
CA PHE A 242 -1.20 -9.13 -1.32
C PHE A 242 -1.07 -8.51 -2.71
N GLY A 243 -0.47 -9.26 -3.64
CA GLY A 243 -0.37 -8.92 -5.05
C GLY A 243 -1.22 -9.86 -5.92
N MET A 244 -2.16 -9.30 -6.67
CA MET A 244 -2.90 -10.02 -7.71
C MET A 244 -2.18 -9.83 -9.05
N LEU A 245 -1.44 -10.84 -9.49
CA LEU A 245 -0.76 -10.81 -10.79
C LEU A 245 -1.72 -11.26 -11.90
N MET A 246 -2.05 -10.33 -12.77
CA MET A 246 -2.97 -10.52 -13.88
C MET A 246 -2.26 -10.84 -15.18
N ILE A 247 -2.70 -11.91 -15.83
CA ILE A 247 -2.14 -12.43 -17.08
C ILE A 247 -3.30 -12.72 -18.03
N GLY A 248 -3.20 -12.27 -19.29
CA GLY A 248 -4.17 -12.68 -20.31
C GLY A 248 -3.86 -14.09 -20.82
N ALA A 249 -4.84 -14.98 -20.87
CA ALA A 249 -4.69 -16.35 -21.36
C ALA A 249 -4.09 -16.41 -22.78
N ASN A 250 -4.52 -15.49 -23.63
CA ASN A 250 -4.08 -15.40 -25.03
C ASN A 250 -2.64 -14.89 -25.20
N ALA A 251 -2.23 -13.93 -24.38
CA ALA A 251 -0.92 -13.27 -24.50
C ALA A 251 0.18 -13.93 -23.65
N GLY A 252 -0.19 -14.57 -22.55
CA GLY A 252 0.77 -15.14 -21.60
C GLY A 252 1.66 -14.08 -20.94
N ILE A 253 2.92 -14.44 -20.70
CA ILE A 253 3.87 -13.62 -19.91
C ILE A 253 4.63 -12.68 -20.84
N VAL A 254 4.08 -11.49 -21.03
CA VAL A 254 4.61 -10.46 -21.94
C VAL A 254 4.85 -9.12 -21.24
N GLY A 255 5.74 -8.33 -21.81
CA GLY A 255 6.00 -6.95 -21.40
C GLY A 255 6.35 -6.82 -19.91
N MET A 256 5.54 -6.06 -19.18
CA MET A 256 5.79 -5.68 -17.79
C MET A 256 5.48 -6.76 -16.76
N THR A 257 4.93 -7.92 -17.15
CA THR A 257 4.55 -8.98 -16.20
C THR A 257 5.73 -9.45 -15.34
N LYS A 258 6.92 -9.63 -15.93
CA LYS A 258 8.13 -10.03 -15.18
C LYS A 258 8.61 -8.94 -14.21
N GLU A 259 8.56 -7.68 -14.62
CA GLU A 259 8.94 -6.54 -13.77
C GLU A 259 8.00 -6.44 -12.57
N HIS A 260 6.69 -6.55 -12.80
CA HIS A 260 5.69 -6.50 -11.74
C HIS A 260 5.81 -7.66 -10.75
N LEU A 261 6.03 -8.88 -11.26
CA LEU A 261 6.30 -10.04 -10.41
C LEU A 261 7.60 -9.84 -9.61
N GLY A 262 8.68 -9.38 -10.26
CA GLY A 262 9.96 -9.10 -9.60
C GLY A 262 9.83 -8.06 -8.49
N LEU A 263 9.05 -7.00 -8.72
CA LEU A 263 8.76 -5.97 -7.71
C LEU A 263 7.98 -6.53 -6.51
N ALA A 264 6.94 -7.32 -6.74
CA ALA A 264 6.17 -7.93 -5.66
C ALA A 264 7.03 -8.88 -4.81
N LEU A 265 7.88 -9.69 -5.47
CA LEU A 265 8.82 -10.58 -4.80
C LEU A 265 9.87 -9.80 -3.98
N ALA A 266 10.42 -8.72 -4.55
CA ALA A 266 11.38 -7.88 -3.86
C ALA A 266 10.80 -7.22 -2.60
N LEU A 267 9.54 -6.83 -2.65
CA LEU A 267 8.82 -6.28 -1.51
C LEU A 267 8.27 -7.34 -0.55
N SER A 268 8.50 -8.64 -0.83
CA SER A 268 7.85 -9.81 -0.18
C SER A 268 6.35 -9.64 0.00
N VAL A 269 5.71 -9.10 -1.02
CA VAL A 269 4.25 -9.14 -1.13
C VAL A 269 3.90 -10.53 -1.68
N PRO A 270 3.12 -11.36 -0.97
CA PRO A 270 2.68 -12.64 -1.49
C PRO A 270 1.81 -12.45 -2.73
N VAL A 271 2.00 -13.29 -3.74
CA VAL A 271 1.37 -13.14 -5.05
C VAL A 271 0.51 -14.35 -5.37
N PHE A 272 -0.72 -14.09 -5.79
CA PHE A 272 -1.56 -15.07 -6.48
C PHE A 272 -1.79 -14.60 -7.93
N VAL A 273 -2.00 -15.55 -8.83
CA VAL A 273 -2.11 -15.28 -10.26
C VAL A 273 -3.56 -15.45 -10.71
N VAL A 274 -4.03 -14.52 -11.52
CA VAL A 274 -5.33 -14.59 -12.19
C VAL A 274 -5.10 -14.53 -13.70
N VAL A 275 -5.39 -15.64 -14.37
CA VAL A 275 -5.36 -15.80 -15.81
C VAL A 275 -6.74 -15.48 -16.38
N THR A 276 -6.86 -14.39 -17.13
CA THR A 276 -8.14 -13.89 -17.68
C THR A 276 -8.34 -14.29 -19.13
N LYS A 277 -9.55 -14.03 -19.67
CA LYS A 277 -9.90 -14.21 -21.09
C LYS A 277 -9.79 -15.67 -21.56
N ILE A 278 -10.08 -16.61 -20.67
CA ILE A 278 -10.08 -18.05 -21.00
C ILE A 278 -11.16 -18.38 -22.04
N ASP A 279 -12.22 -17.58 -22.11
CA ASP A 279 -13.32 -17.68 -23.08
C ASP A 279 -12.87 -17.44 -24.54
N MET A 280 -11.84 -16.61 -24.75
CA MET A 280 -11.36 -16.26 -26.09
C MET A 280 -10.13 -17.08 -26.51
N CYS A 281 -9.45 -17.73 -25.57
CA CYS A 281 -8.17 -18.37 -25.82
C CYS A 281 -8.34 -19.82 -26.31
N PRO A 282 -7.70 -20.21 -27.44
CA PRO A 282 -7.60 -21.61 -27.83
C PRO A 282 -6.99 -22.47 -26.69
N PRO A 283 -7.52 -23.69 -26.42
CA PRO A 283 -7.07 -24.51 -25.30
C PRO A 283 -5.59 -24.89 -25.34
N ASN A 284 -5.03 -25.12 -26.53
CA ASN A 284 -3.61 -25.42 -26.74
C ASN A 284 -2.72 -24.25 -26.29
N VAL A 285 -3.05 -23.02 -26.70
CA VAL A 285 -2.31 -21.80 -26.33
C VAL A 285 -2.40 -21.55 -24.83
N LEU A 286 -3.58 -21.73 -24.23
CA LEU A 286 -3.77 -21.61 -22.78
C LEU A 286 -2.85 -22.57 -22.02
N GLN A 287 -2.82 -23.85 -22.42
CA GLN A 287 -1.97 -24.85 -21.78
C GLN A 287 -0.48 -24.53 -21.89
N GLU A 288 -0.01 -24.06 -23.05
CA GLU A 288 1.38 -23.63 -23.24
C GLU A 288 1.74 -22.45 -22.35
N ASN A 289 0.88 -21.43 -22.28
CA ASN A 289 1.08 -20.27 -21.43
C ASN A 289 1.07 -20.61 -19.94
N LEU A 290 0.20 -21.53 -19.51
CA LEU A 290 0.20 -22.04 -18.13
C LEU A 290 1.47 -22.82 -17.80
N LYS A 291 1.96 -23.66 -18.71
CA LYS A 291 3.25 -24.38 -18.53
C LYS A 291 4.41 -23.39 -18.38
N LEU A 292 4.43 -22.33 -19.19
CA LEU A 292 5.45 -21.28 -19.07
C LEU A 292 5.35 -20.53 -17.74
N LEU A 293 4.14 -20.20 -17.30
CA LEU A 293 3.88 -19.56 -16.01
C LEU A 293 4.40 -20.40 -14.84
N ILE A 294 4.04 -21.68 -14.80
CA ILE A 294 4.49 -22.62 -13.77
C ILE A 294 6.02 -22.70 -13.75
N ARG A 295 6.66 -22.73 -14.93
CA ARG A 295 8.13 -22.75 -15.04
C ARG A 295 8.78 -21.49 -14.47
N ILE A 296 8.21 -20.32 -14.74
CA ILE A 296 8.74 -19.05 -14.21
C ILE A 296 8.54 -18.95 -12.70
N LEU A 297 7.37 -19.32 -12.18
CA LEU A 297 7.09 -19.31 -10.74
C LEU A 297 8.02 -20.25 -9.97
N LYS A 298 8.36 -21.42 -10.53
CA LYS A 298 9.32 -22.37 -9.95
C LYS A 298 10.79 -21.97 -10.14
N SER A 299 11.09 -20.97 -10.97
CA SER A 299 12.47 -20.58 -11.26
C SER A 299 13.23 -20.11 -10.00
N PRO A 300 14.57 -20.19 -9.97
CA PRO A 300 15.38 -19.81 -8.81
C PRO A 300 15.18 -18.38 -8.32
N GLY A 301 14.69 -17.48 -9.19
CA GLY A 301 14.38 -16.08 -8.86
C GLY A 301 13.02 -15.88 -8.19
N CYS A 302 12.06 -16.80 -8.36
CA CYS A 302 10.71 -16.70 -7.78
C CYS A 302 10.50 -17.65 -6.61
N ARG A 303 10.99 -18.90 -6.71
CA ARG A 303 10.89 -19.97 -5.70
C ARG A 303 9.48 -20.18 -5.15
N LYS A 304 8.46 -20.06 -6.00
CA LYS A 304 7.05 -20.26 -5.65
C LYS A 304 6.59 -21.68 -6.00
N VAL A 305 5.63 -22.18 -5.24
CA VAL A 305 4.91 -23.43 -5.46
C VAL A 305 3.55 -23.09 -6.09
N PRO A 306 3.39 -23.23 -7.42
CA PRO A 306 2.14 -22.92 -8.08
C PRO A 306 1.07 -23.99 -7.79
N VAL A 307 -0.14 -23.55 -7.45
CA VAL A 307 -1.31 -24.42 -7.23
C VAL A 307 -2.44 -23.93 -8.12
N THR A 308 -2.92 -24.76 -9.04
CA THR A 308 -4.04 -24.41 -9.91
C THR A 308 -5.34 -24.66 -9.15
N VAL A 309 -6.14 -23.61 -8.96
CA VAL A 309 -7.40 -23.68 -8.23
C VAL A 309 -8.54 -24.00 -9.19
N LYS A 310 -9.26 -25.10 -8.94
CA LYS A 310 -10.39 -25.56 -9.77
C LYS A 310 -11.66 -25.79 -8.98
N THR A 311 -11.52 -26.11 -7.69
CA THR A 311 -12.63 -26.45 -6.81
C THR A 311 -12.70 -25.50 -5.61
N PRO A 312 -13.85 -25.40 -4.92
CA PRO A 312 -13.95 -24.70 -3.65
C PRO A 312 -12.97 -25.23 -2.58
N ASP A 313 -12.72 -26.53 -2.55
CA ASP A 313 -11.77 -27.13 -1.60
C ASP A 313 -10.34 -26.64 -1.87
N ASP A 314 -9.93 -26.57 -3.14
CA ASP A 314 -8.65 -25.98 -3.53
C ASP A 314 -8.52 -24.53 -3.05
N VAL A 315 -9.63 -23.77 -3.03
CA VAL A 315 -9.67 -22.38 -2.55
C VAL A 315 -9.35 -22.32 -1.06
N VAL A 316 -10.02 -23.16 -0.25
CA VAL A 316 -9.84 -23.17 1.20
C VAL A 316 -8.41 -23.59 1.57
N VAL A 317 -7.89 -24.64 0.95
CA VAL A 317 -6.51 -25.12 1.15
C VAL A 317 -5.51 -24.05 0.70
N SER A 318 -5.76 -23.42 -0.45
CA SER A 318 -4.88 -22.36 -0.97
C SER A 318 -4.87 -21.14 -0.06
N ALA A 319 -6.03 -20.67 0.41
CA ALA A 319 -6.14 -19.50 1.27
C ALA A 319 -5.46 -19.72 2.63
N THR A 320 -5.70 -20.87 3.26
CA THR A 320 -5.12 -21.23 4.56
C THR A 320 -3.60 -21.30 4.49
N ASN A 321 -3.06 -21.90 3.43
CA ASN A 321 -1.62 -22.07 3.24
C ASN A 321 -0.92 -20.88 2.56
N PHE A 322 -1.68 -19.87 2.11
CA PHE A 322 -1.11 -18.74 1.34
C PHE A 322 -0.15 -17.88 2.17
N VAL A 323 -0.36 -17.85 3.50
CA VAL A 323 0.46 -17.09 4.45
C VAL A 323 1.92 -17.57 4.45
N SER A 324 2.18 -18.82 4.06
CA SER A 324 3.53 -19.43 3.99
C SER A 324 4.50 -18.77 2.98
N GLU A 325 4.07 -17.74 2.27
CA GLU A 325 4.75 -16.97 1.21
C GLU A 325 5.24 -17.78 0.01
N ARG A 326 5.37 -19.11 0.08
CA ARG A 326 5.86 -19.94 -1.02
C ARG A 326 4.74 -20.34 -1.97
N LEU A 327 3.54 -20.56 -1.46
CA LEU A 327 2.40 -20.99 -2.26
C LEU A 327 1.91 -19.85 -3.18
N CYS A 328 1.58 -20.17 -4.43
CA CYS A 328 1.11 -19.22 -5.42
C CYS A 328 -0.13 -19.79 -6.13
N PRO A 329 -1.35 -19.47 -5.66
CA PRO A 329 -2.58 -19.93 -6.28
C PRO A 329 -2.72 -19.35 -7.69
N ILE A 330 -3.28 -20.13 -8.62
CA ILE A 330 -3.53 -19.74 -10.00
C ILE A 330 -5.02 -19.95 -10.30
N PHE A 331 -5.73 -18.85 -10.52
CA PHE A 331 -7.13 -18.83 -10.94
C PHE A 331 -7.22 -18.62 -12.44
N GLN A 332 -8.13 -19.34 -13.09
CA GLN A 332 -8.46 -19.17 -14.51
C GLN A 332 -9.87 -18.59 -14.58
N VAL A 333 -10.05 -17.37 -15.08
CA VAL A 333 -11.34 -16.68 -15.03
C VAL A 333 -11.73 -16.07 -16.38
N SER A 334 -13.04 -15.93 -16.59
CA SER A 334 -13.59 -15.10 -17.66
C SER A 334 -14.43 -13.98 -17.09
N ASN A 335 -14.15 -12.75 -17.54
CA ASN A 335 -14.95 -11.58 -17.21
C ASN A 335 -16.26 -11.51 -18.03
N VAL A 336 -16.35 -12.29 -19.11
CA VAL A 336 -17.49 -12.27 -20.05
C VAL A 336 -18.48 -13.39 -19.70
N SER A 337 -18.01 -14.63 -19.55
CA SER A 337 -18.88 -15.76 -19.19
C SER A 337 -19.12 -15.86 -17.67
N GLY A 338 -18.27 -15.22 -16.85
CA GLY A 338 -18.31 -15.31 -15.40
C GLY A 338 -17.67 -16.58 -14.83
N GLU A 339 -17.07 -17.42 -15.67
CA GLU A 339 -16.43 -18.67 -15.28
C GLU A 339 -15.36 -18.45 -14.18
N ASN A 340 -15.46 -19.25 -13.10
CA ASN A 340 -14.59 -19.27 -11.93
C ASN A 340 -14.45 -17.95 -11.14
N LEU A 341 -15.25 -16.91 -11.44
CA LEU A 341 -15.24 -15.67 -10.64
C LEU A 341 -15.69 -15.90 -9.20
N ASN A 342 -16.57 -16.89 -8.97
CA ASN A 342 -16.99 -17.32 -7.64
C ASN A 342 -15.81 -17.87 -6.81
N LEU A 343 -14.94 -18.70 -7.40
CA LEU A 343 -13.75 -19.23 -6.73
C LEU A 343 -12.79 -18.11 -6.32
N LEU A 344 -12.58 -17.12 -7.20
CA LEU A 344 -11.77 -15.95 -6.88
C LEU A 344 -12.39 -15.11 -5.76
N LYS A 345 -13.71 -14.87 -5.78
CA LYS A 345 -14.41 -14.15 -4.70
C LYS A 345 -14.31 -14.88 -3.37
N MET A 346 -14.48 -16.20 -3.38
CA MET A 346 -14.32 -17.06 -2.20
C MET A 346 -12.89 -16.97 -1.64
N PHE A 347 -11.88 -17.05 -2.51
CA PHE A 347 -10.48 -16.90 -2.11
C PHE A 347 -10.21 -15.54 -1.47
N LEU A 348 -10.69 -14.45 -2.09
CA LEU A 348 -10.55 -13.10 -1.56
C LEU A 348 -11.23 -12.94 -0.19
N ASN A 349 -12.39 -13.57 0.03
CA ASN A 349 -13.07 -13.58 1.33
C ASN A 349 -12.26 -14.32 2.41
N LEU A 350 -11.44 -15.30 2.04
CA LEU A 350 -10.65 -16.12 2.98
C LEU A 350 -9.22 -15.62 3.20
N LEU A 351 -8.76 -14.62 2.45
CA LEU A 351 -7.44 -14.01 2.67
C LEU A 351 -7.35 -13.44 4.08
N THR A 352 -6.33 -13.73 4.86
CA THR A 352 -6.15 -13.12 6.20
C THR A 352 -5.29 -11.87 6.13
N ALA A 353 -5.51 -10.89 7.01
CA ALA A 353 -4.66 -9.70 7.06
C ALA A 353 -3.22 -10.07 7.47
N ARG A 354 -2.20 -9.47 6.81
CA ARG A 354 -0.79 -9.77 7.13
C ARG A 354 -0.23 -8.92 8.27
N ILE A 355 -0.74 -7.70 8.42
CA ILE A 355 -0.24 -6.76 9.42
C ILE A 355 -0.98 -7.02 10.72
N THR A 356 -0.27 -7.54 11.71
CA THR A 356 -0.78 -7.65 13.07
C THR A 356 -0.97 -6.26 13.65
N SER A 357 -2.11 -6.05 14.29
CA SER A 357 -2.42 -4.81 15.01
C SER A 357 -1.51 -4.72 16.24
N HIS A 358 -0.34 -4.10 16.10
CA HIS A 358 0.52 -3.71 17.22
C HIS A 358 -0.09 -2.48 17.91
N ASP A 359 -1.25 -2.69 18.52
CA ASP A 359 -2.07 -1.63 19.10
C ASP A 359 -1.43 -1.02 20.36
N ASP A 360 -0.61 -1.82 21.07
CA ASP A 360 0.13 -1.39 22.26
C ASP A 360 1.38 -0.56 21.93
N GLU A 361 1.83 -0.58 20.67
CA GLU A 361 2.98 0.22 20.25
C GLU A 361 2.59 1.69 19.99
N PRO A 362 3.54 2.64 20.11
CA PRO A 362 3.28 4.03 19.79
C PRO A 362 2.83 4.21 18.33
N ALA A 363 1.87 5.13 18.11
CA ALA A 363 1.28 5.34 16.81
C ALA A 363 2.29 5.82 15.75
N GLU A 364 2.25 5.19 14.57
CA GLU A 364 3.02 5.59 13.40
C GLU A 364 2.15 5.52 12.14
N PHE A 365 2.03 6.65 11.45
CA PHE A 365 1.23 6.80 10.25
C PHE A 365 2.06 7.36 9.11
N GLN A 366 2.03 6.65 7.98
CA GLN A 366 2.75 7.02 6.77
C GLN A 366 1.83 7.78 5.82
N ILE A 367 2.29 8.94 5.32
CA ILE A 367 1.51 9.78 4.40
C ILE A 367 1.83 9.43 2.95
N ASP A 368 0.79 9.02 2.22
CA ASP A 368 0.83 8.65 0.80
C ASP A 368 0.25 9.76 -0.10
N ASP A 369 -0.75 10.48 0.39
CA ASP A 369 -1.41 11.53 -0.36
C ASP A 369 -1.89 12.71 0.47
N THR A 370 -2.09 13.84 -0.19
CA THR A 370 -2.55 15.09 0.43
C THR A 370 -3.63 15.75 -0.41
N TYR A 371 -4.73 16.10 0.26
CA TYR A 371 -5.90 16.73 -0.33
C TYR A 371 -6.16 18.09 0.32
N SER A 372 -6.75 19.00 -0.45
CA SER A 372 -7.32 20.25 0.08
C SER A 372 -8.81 20.18 -0.14
N VAL A 373 -9.56 19.95 0.93
CA VAL A 373 -11.01 19.76 0.87
C VAL A 373 -11.70 21.06 1.29
N PRO A 374 -12.57 21.66 0.45
CA PRO A 374 -13.31 22.86 0.79
C PRO A 374 -14.06 22.71 2.12
N GLY A 375 -13.99 23.72 3.00
CA GLY A 375 -14.61 23.71 4.34
C GLY A 375 -13.91 22.84 5.40
N VAL A 376 -13.23 21.76 5.01
CA VAL A 376 -12.51 20.87 5.95
C VAL A 376 -11.09 21.35 6.20
N GLY A 377 -10.37 21.73 5.14
CA GLY A 377 -8.96 22.15 5.16
C GLY A 377 -8.01 21.12 4.55
N THR A 378 -6.78 21.06 5.09
CA THR A 378 -5.75 20.11 4.66
C THR A 378 -6.06 18.72 5.20
N VAL A 379 -6.14 17.73 4.31
CA VAL A 379 -6.37 16.33 4.64
C VAL A 379 -5.19 15.51 4.15
N VAL A 380 -4.67 14.62 4.99
CA VAL A 380 -3.62 13.67 4.62
C VAL A 380 -4.21 12.27 4.59
N SER A 381 -3.74 11.41 3.68
CA SER A 381 -4.18 10.03 3.57
C SER A 381 -2.97 9.10 3.49
N GLY A 382 -3.15 7.89 4.02
CA GLY A 382 -2.13 6.86 4.00
C GLY A 382 -2.46 5.72 4.94
N THR A 383 -1.43 5.09 5.50
CA THR A 383 -1.53 3.84 6.26
C THR A 383 -1.02 4.01 7.68
N THR A 384 -1.80 3.56 8.66
CA THR A 384 -1.32 3.41 10.04
C THR A 384 -0.50 2.13 10.11
N LEU A 385 0.80 2.25 10.38
CA LEU A 385 1.70 1.10 10.46
C LEU A 385 1.59 0.41 11.83
N LYS A 386 1.48 1.20 12.90
CA LYS A 386 1.46 0.72 14.29
C LYS A 386 0.65 1.65 15.19
N GLY A 387 0.23 1.13 16.33
CA GLY A 387 -0.52 1.84 17.36
C GLY A 387 -1.91 2.29 16.94
N ILE A 388 -2.55 3.05 17.82
CA ILE A 388 -3.89 3.58 17.63
C ILE A 388 -3.83 5.10 17.54
N ILE A 389 -4.52 5.68 16.55
CA ILE A 389 -4.71 7.13 16.41
C ILE A 389 -6.18 7.46 16.62
N LYS A 390 -6.47 8.30 17.61
CA LYS A 390 -7.82 8.73 17.98
C LYS A 390 -8.08 10.17 17.59
N LEU A 391 -9.37 10.52 17.51
CA LEU A 391 -9.81 11.87 17.25
C LEU A 391 -9.33 12.81 18.39
N ASN A 392 -8.85 14.00 18.04
CA ASN A 392 -8.19 14.97 18.92
C ASN A 392 -6.78 14.60 19.42
N ASP A 393 -6.21 13.47 19.00
CA ASP A 393 -4.82 13.17 19.34
C ASP A 393 -3.87 14.22 18.74
N THR A 394 -2.78 14.47 19.48
CA THR A 394 -1.69 15.33 19.04
C THR A 394 -0.49 14.47 18.65
N LEU A 395 -0.16 14.48 17.37
CA LEU A 395 0.94 13.72 16.79
C LEU A 395 2.02 14.67 16.27
N LEU A 396 3.21 14.15 16.02
CA LEU A 396 4.31 14.87 15.40
C LEU A 396 4.30 14.63 13.89
N LEU A 397 4.13 15.68 13.10
CA LEU A 397 4.20 15.65 11.64
C LEU A 397 5.58 16.07 11.16
N GLY A 398 6.19 15.24 10.31
CA GLY A 398 7.49 15.54 9.71
C GLY A 398 8.05 14.36 8.94
N PRO A 399 9.32 14.39 8.51
CA PRO A 399 10.24 15.50 8.67
C PRO A 399 9.96 16.64 7.68
N ASP A 400 10.06 17.87 8.14
CA ASP A 400 10.12 19.06 7.29
C ASP A 400 11.45 19.14 6.52
N PRO A 401 11.65 20.11 5.59
CA PRO A 401 12.92 20.25 4.88
C PRO A 401 14.16 20.45 5.77
N LEU A 402 13.98 20.86 7.03
CA LEU A 402 15.04 21.02 8.03
C LEU A 402 15.19 19.80 8.95
N GLY A 403 14.41 18.73 8.73
CA GLY A 403 14.43 17.52 9.55
C GLY A 403 13.65 17.63 10.87
N ARG A 404 12.84 18.69 11.05
CA ARG A 404 12.06 18.92 12.26
C ARG A 404 10.68 18.28 12.17
N PHE A 405 10.13 18.00 13.34
CA PHE A 405 8.76 17.50 13.50
C PHE A 405 7.91 18.53 14.24
N THR A 406 6.73 18.81 13.71
CA THR A 406 5.80 19.82 14.25
C THR A 406 4.59 19.14 14.87
N PRO A 407 4.17 19.50 16.10
CA PRO A 407 2.95 18.94 16.69
C PRO A 407 1.71 19.38 15.89
N ILE A 408 0.84 18.42 15.60
CA ILE A 408 -0.41 18.61 14.87
C ILE A 408 -1.54 17.86 15.57
N THR A 409 -2.71 18.48 15.63
CA THR A 409 -3.91 17.85 16.20
C THR A 409 -4.80 17.29 15.09
N VAL A 410 -5.29 16.07 15.29
CA VAL A 410 -6.26 15.41 14.42
C VAL A 410 -7.65 16.01 14.62
N LYS A 411 -8.23 16.61 13.57
CA LYS A 411 -9.56 17.22 13.61
C LYS A 411 -10.67 16.20 13.37
N SER A 412 -10.48 15.32 12.39
CA SER A 412 -11.45 14.28 12.03
C SER A 412 -10.76 13.14 11.29
N ILE A 413 -11.33 11.95 11.40
CA ILE A 413 -10.78 10.73 10.82
C ILE A 413 -11.82 10.07 9.94
N HIS A 414 -11.42 9.65 8.74
CA HIS A 414 -12.28 8.91 7.83
C HIS A 414 -11.57 7.67 7.29
N ARG A 415 -12.26 6.53 7.25
CA ARG A 415 -11.84 5.31 6.57
C ARG A 415 -12.77 5.07 5.38
N LYS A 416 -12.23 5.06 4.16
CA LYS A 416 -13.01 4.84 2.92
C LYS A 416 -14.29 5.72 2.82
N ARG A 417 -14.17 6.99 3.19
CA ARG A 417 -15.26 8.00 3.26
C ARG A 417 -16.23 7.85 4.43
N MET A 418 -16.11 6.81 5.25
CA MET A 418 -16.88 6.64 6.48
C MET A 418 -16.17 7.35 7.65
N PRO A 419 -16.87 8.20 8.43
CA PRO A 419 -16.28 8.83 9.61
C PRO A 419 -16.05 7.80 10.73
N VAL A 420 -14.89 7.84 11.36
CA VAL A 420 -14.52 6.95 12.47
C VAL A 420 -13.89 7.73 13.63
N ARG A 421 -13.87 7.13 14.82
CA ARG A 421 -13.29 7.74 16.03
C ARG A 421 -11.82 7.41 16.24
N GLU A 422 -11.39 6.27 15.73
CA GLU A 422 -10.03 5.77 15.85
C GLU A 422 -9.62 4.94 14.64
N VAL A 423 -8.31 4.79 14.45
CA VAL A 423 -7.70 3.96 13.41
C VAL A 423 -6.57 3.16 14.05
N ARG A 424 -6.52 1.87 13.74
CA ARG A 424 -5.55 0.90 14.29
C ARG A 424 -4.44 0.58 13.30
N GLY A 425 -3.38 -0.08 13.77
CA GLY A 425 -2.30 -0.59 12.94
C GLY A 425 -2.84 -1.47 11.79
N GLY A 426 -2.28 -1.29 10.59
CA GLY A 426 -2.70 -1.98 9.36
C GLY A 426 -3.81 -1.31 8.56
N GLN A 427 -4.57 -0.39 9.17
CA GLN A 427 -5.71 0.26 8.50
C GLN A 427 -5.30 1.50 7.68
N THR A 428 -6.05 1.77 6.61
CA THR A 428 -5.90 3.01 5.84
C THR A 428 -6.89 4.07 6.29
N ALA A 429 -6.41 5.32 6.37
CA ALA A 429 -7.24 6.42 6.85
C ALA A 429 -6.87 7.75 6.22
N SER A 430 -7.82 8.68 6.30
CA SER A 430 -7.65 10.09 5.97
C SER A 430 -7.89 10.95 7.20
N PHE A 431 -6.91 11.80 7.52
CA PHE A 431 -6.92 12.69 8.67
C PHE A 431 -7.05 14.15 8.21
N ALA A 432 -8.05 14.85 8.69
CA ALA A 432 -8.09 16.31 8.58
C ALA A 432 -7.21 16.92 9.67
N LEU A 433 -6.29 17.80 9.28
CA LEU A 433 -5.30 18.38 10.18
C LEU A 433 -5.64 19.83 10.52
N LYS A 434 -5.47 20.20 11.79
CA LYS A 434 -5.78 21.54 12.30
C LYS A 434 -4.63 22.52 12.02
N LYS A 435 -4.93 23.70 11.48
CA LYS A 435 -4.00 24.85 11.36
C LYS A 435 -2.71 24.59 10.54
N ILE A 436 -2.74 23.69 9.55
CA ILE A 436 -1.61 23.48 8.63
C ILE A 436 -2.02 23.70 7.17
N LYS A 437 -1.15 24.38 6.40
CA LYS A 437 -1.32 24.56 4.96
C LYS A 437 -0.81 23.33 4.22
N ARG A 438 -1.51 22.94 3.15
CA ARG A 438 -1.10 21.84 2.26
C ARG A 438 0.34 21.99 1.74
N SER A 439 0.82 23.21 1.51
CA SER A 439 2.19 23.48 1.03
C SER A 439 3.30 23.02 1.97
N HIS A 440 3.01 22.84 3.26
CA HIS A 440 3.97 22.35 4.24
C HIS A 440 4.01 20.82 4.34
N ILE A 441 3.14 20.12 3.62
CA ILE A 441 3.03 18.66 3.66
C ILE A 441 3.44 18.10 2.30
N ARG A 442 4.28 17.06 2.33
CA ARG A 442 4.67 16.30 1.15
C ARG A 442 4.46 14.80 1.39
N LYS A 443 4.37 14.06 0.28
CA LYS A 443 4.42 12.59 0.31
C LYS A 443 5.78 12.13 0.84
N GLY A 444 5.80 11.06 1.62
CA GLY A 444 7.01 10.60 2.32
C GLY A 444 7.13 11.10 3.76
N MET A 445 6.37 12.13 4.15
CA MET A 445 6.25 12.51 5.57
C MET A 445 5.46 11.46 6.35
N VAL A 446 5.62 11.50 7.66
CA VAL A 446 4.94 10.65 8.64
C VAL A 446 4.27 11.48 9.72
N MET A 447 3.25 10.90 10.35
CA MET A 447 2.68 11.36 11.62
C MET A 447 2.98 10.30 12.67
N VAL A 448 3.66 10.69 13.74
CA VAL A 448 4.16 9.76 14.75
C VAL A 448 3.83 10.23 16.17
N ALA A 449 3.66 9.29 17.09
CA ALA A 449 3.47 9.59 18.49
C ALA A 449 4.72 10.29 19.07
N PRO A 450 4.57 11.32 19.92
CA PRO A 450 5.71 12.01 20.55
C PRO A 450 6.66 11.09 21.32
N ALA A 451 6.14 9.99 21.87
CA ALA A 451 6.91 8.98 22.60
C ALA A 451 8.01 8.30 21.77
N LEU A 452 7.89 8.30 20.43
CA LEU A 452 8.90 7.69 19.54
C LEU A 452 10.16 8.54 19.39
N ASN A 453 10.15 9.80 19.80
CA ASN A 453 11.24 10.77 19.60
C ASN A 453 11.84 10.69 18.17
N PRO A 454 11.04 10.97 17.13
CA PRO A 454 11.41 10.66 15.75
C PRO A 454 12.62 11.46 15.29
N GLN A 455 13.52 10.79 14.58
CA GLN A 455 14.72 11.40 14.01
C GLN A 455 14.70 11.33 12.49
N ALA A 456 15.01 12.45 11.84
CA ALA A 456 15.19 12.50 10.40
C ALA A 456 16.64 12.13 10.05
N CYS A 457 16.85 11.38 8.98
CA CYS A 457 18.18 11.02 8.52
C CYS A 457 18.41 11.50 7.08
N TRP A 458 19.66 11.86 6.81
CA TRP A 458 20.17 12.10 5.45
C TRP A 458 20.91 10.89 4.91
N GLU A 459 21.56 10.14 5.80
CA GLU A 459 22.49 9.07 5.48
C GLU A 459 22.06 7.78 6.17
N PHE A 460 22.23 6.67 5.46
CA PHE A 460 21.91 5.33 5.96
C PHE A 460 22.73 4.27 5.22
N GLU A 461 22.95 3.15 5.89
CA GLU A 461 23.51 1.95 5.29
C GLU A 461 22.38 0.99 4.91
N GLY A 462 22.43 0.45 3.70
CA GLY A 462 21.50 -0.55 3.23
C GLY A 462 22.22 -1.72 2.58
N GLU A 463 21.70 -2.92 2.78
CA GLU A 463 22.12 -4.09 2.01
C GLU A 463 21.27 -4.14 0.74
N ILE A 464 21.91 -4.15 -0.43
CA ILE A 464 21.22 -4.25 -1.72
C ILE A 464 21.62 -5.52 -2.48
N LEU A 465 20.67 -6.06 -3.23
CA LEU A 465 20.83 -7.06 -4.27
C LEU A 465 20.55 -6.40 -5.62
N VAL A 466 21.53 -6.45 -6.52
CA VAL A 466 21.36 -5.93 -7.88
C VAL A 466 20.57 -6.94 -8.71
N LEU A 467 19.44 -6.48 -9.24
CA LEU A 467 18.59 -7.28 -10.14
C LEU A 467 19.16 -7.27 -11.56
N HIS A 468 18.57 -8.11 -12.43
CA HIS A 468 19.04 -8.27 -13.80
C HIS A 468 18.92 -6.99 -14.63
N HIS A 469 20.02 -6.24 -14.72
CA HIS A 469 20.15 -5.02 -15.51
C HIS A 469 21.57 -4.83 -16.04
N PRO A 470 21.77 -4.31 -17.26
CA PRO A 470 23.10 -4.09 -17.87
C PRO A 470 23.94 -2.97 -17.23
N THR A 471 23.47 -2.30 -16.18
CA THR A 471 24.17 -1.12 -15.61
C THR A 471 25.11 -1.60 -14.52
N THR A 472 26.38 -1.20 -14.59
CA THR A 472 27.32 -1.32 -13.46
C THR A 472 27.09 -0.17 -12.49
N ILE A 473 26.88 -0.50 -11.22
CA ILE A 473 26.71 0.49 -10.14
C ILE A 473 28.06 0.69 -9.48
N SER A 474 28.48 1.95 -9.36
CA SER A 474 29.75 2.37 -8.74
C SER A 474 29.51 3.45 -7.68
N SER A 475 30.55 3.81 -6.92
CA SER A 475 30.49 4.96 -6.02
C SER A 475 30.05 6.22 -6.78
N ARG A 476 29.31 7.10 -6.09
CA ARG A 476 28.64 8.31 -6.59
C ARG A 476 27.46 8.07 -7.52
N TYR A 477 27.14 6.83 -7.88
CA TYR A 477 25.95 6.54 -8.64
C TYR A 477 24.70 7.07 -7.92
N GLN A 478 23.82 7.71 -8.67
CA GLN A 478 22.59 8.33 -8.15
C GLN A 478 21.39 7.66 -8.77
N ALA A 479 20.44 7.24 -7.94
CA ALA A 479 19.17 6.75 -8.45
C ALA A 479 18.04 7.04 -7.46
N MET A 480 16.82 6.82 -7.92
CA MET A 480 15.62 7.02 -7.13
C MET A 480 15.46 5.88 -6.14
N VAL A 481 15.46 6.20 -4.85
CA VAL A 481 15.10 5.30 -3.76
C VAL A 481 13.61 5.44 -3.50
N HIS A 482 12.91 4.31 -3.53
CA HIS A 482 11.56 4.16 -3.01
C HIS A 482 11.63 3.38 -1.69
N CYS A 483 11.16 3.96 -0.61
CA CYS A 483 11.10 3.32 0.71
C CYS A 483 9.79 3.73 1.40
N GLY A 484 8.84 2.80 1.51
CA GLY A 484 7.46 3.15 1.84
C GLY A 484 6.91 4.21 0.87
N SER A 485 6.36 5.31 1.41
CA SER A 485 5.86 6.45 0.65
C SER A 485 6.94 7.46 0.21
N ILE A 486 8.19 7.29 0.68
CA ILE A 486 9.33 8.12 0.30
C ILE A 486 9.73 7.82 -1.14
N ARG A 487 9.99 8.90 -1.89
CA ARG A 487 10.47 8.85 -3.27
C ARG A 487 11.45 9.96 -3.52
N GLN A 488 12.74 9.63 -3.43
CA GLN A 488 13.79 10.63 -3.49
C GLN A 488 15.06 10.05 -4.08
N THR A 489 15.80 10.88 -4.81
CA THR A 489 17.12 10.51 -5.29
C THR A 489 18.09 10.37 -4.11
N ALA A 490 18.80 9.25 -4.06
CA ALA A 490 19.93 9.05 -3.17
C ALA A 490 21.20 8.83 -3.99
N SER A 491 22.32 9.32 -3.46
CA SER A 491 23.66 9.06 -3.98
C SER A 491 24.32 7.98 -3.16
N ILE A 492 25.07 7.11 -3.82
CA ILE A 492 25.92 6.12 -3.17
C ILE A 492 27.24 6.80 -2.79
N LEU A 493 27.52 6.93 -1.50
CA LEU A 493 28.77 7.50 -1.00
C LEU A 493 29.90 6.48 -1.06
N SER A 494 29.67 5.31 -0.47
CA SER A 494 30.62 4.20 -0.43
C SER A 494 29.88 2.87 -0.54
N MET A 495 30.61 1.82 -0.94
CA MET A 495 30.08 0.48 -1.13
C MET A 495 31.14 -0.54 -0.70
N SER A 496 30.72 -1.72 -0.27
CA SER A 496 31.65 -2.78 0.14
C SER A 496 32.48 -3.39 -1.01
N GLN A 497 32.13 -3.08 -2.26
CA GLN A 497 32.84 -3.51 -3.46
C GLN A 497 32.96 -2.30 -4.40
N ASP A 498 33.94 -2.27 -5.30
CA ASP A 498 34.16 -1.11 -6.18
C ASP A 498 33.11 -0.96 -7.29
N CYS A 499 32.56 -2.09 -7.75
CA CYS A 499 31.58 -2.16 -8.82
C CYS A 499 30.59 -3.29 -8.53
N LEU A 500 29.30 -3.02 -8.69
CA LEU A 500 28.23 -4.01 -8.53
C LEU A 500 27.55 -4.27 -9.88
N ARG A 501 27.32 -5.54 -10.16
CA ARG A 501 26.65 -6.07 -11.35
C ARG A 501 25.49 -6.98 -10.95
N THR A 502 24.74 -7.45 -11.94
CA THR A 502 23.57 -8.32 -11.73
C THR A 502 23.92 -9.52 -10.84
N GLY A 503 23.13 -9.71 -9.78
CA GLY A 503 23.29 -10.82 -8.84
C GLY A 503 24.15 -10.48 -7.62
N ASP A 504 24.92 -9.38 -7.67
CA ASP A 504 25.79 -9.00 -6.57
C ASP A 504 24.99 -8.48 -5.38
N LYS A 505 25.46 -8.86 -4.19
CA LYS A 505 25.00 -8.33 -2.91
C LYS A 505 26.09 -7.47 -2.29
N ALA A 506 25.72 -6.30 -1.79
CA ALA A 506 26.66 -5.40 -1.16
C ALA A 506 26.02 -4.54 -0.08
N LEU A 507 26.84 -4.15 0.89
CA LEU A 507 26.50 -3.11 1.84
C LEU A 507 26.86 -1.75 1.21
N VAL A 508 25.89 -0.83 1.20
CA VAL A 508 26.00 0.44 0.50
C VAL A 508 25.60 1.57 1.44
N HIS A 509 26.42 2.61 1.49
CA HIS A 509 26.15 3.84 2.22
C HIS A 509 25.47 4.83 1.29
N PHE A 510 24.21 5.15 1.58
CA PHE A 510 23.38 6.07 0.82
C PHE A 510 23.29 7.42 1.50
N ARG A 511 23.17 8.48 0.68
CA ARG A 511 22.78 9.82 1.11
C ARG A 511 21.63 10.36 0.28
N PHE A 512 20.55 10.78 0.93
CA PHE A 512 19.47 11.52 0.29
C PHE A 512 19.95 12.90 -0.21
N ILE A 513 19.48 13.31 -1.38
CA ILE A 513 20.00 14.53 -2.02
C ILE A 513 19.23 15.79 -1.58
N LYS A 514 17.91 15.72 -1.40
CA LYS A 514 17.06 16.92 -1.33
C LYS A 514 16.45 17.20 0.05
N HIS A 515 15.99 16.18 0.76
CA HIS A 515 15.32 16.29 2.05
C HIS A 515 15.78 15.18 2.99
N PRO A 516 15.83 15.44 4.31
CA PRO A 516 15.97 14.37 5.28
C PRO A 516 14.65 13.58 5.34
N GLU A 517 14.75 12.29 5.59
CA GLU A 517 13.61 11.38 5.60
C GLU A 517 13.53 10.61 6.92
N TYR A 518 12.33 10.14 7.26
CA TYR A 518 12.13 9.24 8.38
C TYR A 518 12.08 7.81 7.86
N ILE A 519 13.14 7.05 8.12
CA ILE A 519 13.25 5.63 7.78
C ILE A 519 13.68 4.84 9.00
N LYS A 520 13.43 3.52 8.98
CA LYS A 520 13.77 2.60 10.07
C LYS A 520 14.62 1.43 9.57
N PRO A 521 15.51 0.87 10.42
CA PRO A 521 16.14 -0.41 10.14
C PRO A 521 15.10 -1.49 9.78
N GLY A 522 15.45 -2.36 8.85
CA GLY A 522 14.58 -3.40 8.31
C GLY A 522 13.60 -2.93 7.23
N GLN A 523 13.45 -1.63 6.97
CA GLN A 523 12.57 -1.16 5.91
C GLN A 523 13.11 -1.56 4.53
N ARG A 524 12.20 -2.08 3.70
CA ARG A 524 12.49 -2.45 2.32
C ARG A 524 12.60 -1.21 1.45
N MET A 525 13.56 -1.26 0.54
CA MET A 525 13.78 -0.19 -0.43
C MET A 525 13.96 -0.75 -1.84
N VAL A 526 13.56 0.05 -2.82
CA VAL A 526 13.71 -0.25 -4.24
C VAL A 526 14.48 0.89 -4.90
N PHE A 527 15.55 0.53 -5.59
CA PHE A 527 16.46 1.46 -6.25
C PHE A 527 16.22 1.45 -7.77
N ARG A 528 15.97 2.62 -8.35
CA ARG A 528 15.46 2.76 -9.73
C ARG A 528 16.12 3.85 -10.53
N GLU A 529 16.33 3.52 -11.80
CA GLU A 529 16.69 4.44 -12.88
C GLU A 529 15.91 3.99 -14.13
N GLY A 530 14.70 4.56 -14.31
CA GLY A 530 13.74 4.06 -15.30
C GLY A 530 13.14 2.71 -14.89
N ARG A 531 13.92 1.64 -14.89
CA ARG A 531 13.56 0.28 -14.41
C ARG A 531 14.14 0.00 -13.01
N THR A 532 13.71 -1.10 -12.41
CA THR A 532 14.25 -1.58 -11.13
C THR A 532 15.68 -2.10 -11.32
N LYS A 533 16.63 -1.49 -10.59
CA LYS A 533 18.06 -1.83 -10.68
C LYS A 533 18.49 -2.69 -9.51
N ALA A 534 18.11 -2.31 -8.30
CA ALA A 534 18.45 -3.04 -7.09
C ALA A 534 17.31 -2.97 -6.07
N VAL A 535 17.31 -3.93 -5.17
CA VAL A 535 16.34 -4.03 -4.07
C VAL A 535 17.10 -4.35 -2.80
N GLY A 536 16.62 -3.86 -1.66
CA GLY A 536 17.40 -3.97 -0.44
C GLY A 536 16.64 -3.62 0.81
N ASN A 537 17.34 -3.70 1.94
CA ASN A 537 16.81 -3.35 3.25
C ASN A 537 17.71 -2.32 3.90
N VAL A 538 17.11 -1.37 4.62
CA VAL A 538 17.84 -0.44 5.49
C VAL A 538 18.44 -1.25 6.63
N VAL A 539 19.74 -1.19 6.81
CA VAL A 539 20.45 -1.93 7.87
C VAL A 539 20.67 -1.01 9.07
N LYS A 540 21.17 0.20 8.82
CA LYS A 540 21.56 1.12 9.88
C LYS A 540 21.30 2.56 9.46
N LEU A 541 20.86 3.38 10.40
CA LEU A 541 20.72 4.82 10.22
C LEU A 541 21.98 5.53 10.68
N ILE A 542 22.40 6.55 9.94
CA ILE A 542 23.53 7.41 10.34
C ILE A 542 22.93 8.71 10.86
N PRO A 543 23.05 9.00 12.17
CA PRO A 543 22.46 10.19 12.77
C PRO A 543 22.98 11.46 12.12
N HIS A 544 22.08 12.37 11.80
CA HIS A 544 22.49 13.70 11.33
C HIS A 544 23.12 14.46 12.50
N SER A 545 24.44 14.61 12.46
CA SER A 545 25.17 15.46 13.40
C SER A 545 24.84 16.92 13.07
N ASN A 546 23.89 17.52 13.79
CA ASN A 546 23.74 18.97 13.78
C ASN A 546 24.95 19.59 14.48
N ASN A 547 26.09 19.72 13.79
CA ASN A 547 27.18 20.59 14.22
C ASN A 547 26.75 22.05 14.02
N ILE A 548 25.78 22.52 14.82
CA ILE A 548 25.66 23.94 15.11
C ILE A 548 26.72 24.22 16.17
N THR A 549 27.95 24.39 15.72
CA THR A 549 28.98 25.01 16.55
C THR A 549 28.57 26.48 16.68
N ILE A 550 27.84 26.82 17.74
CA ILE A 550 27.77 28.20 18.21
C ILE A 550 29.19 28.51 18.67
N GLN A 551 30.02 29.05 17.78
CA GLN A 551 31.25 29.71 18.16
C GLN A 551 30.88 30.99 18.91
N ALA A 552 30.51 30.84 20.18
CA ALA A 552 30.67 31.91 21.15
C ALA A 552 32.17 32.01 21.45
N SER A 553 32.91 32.64 20.55
CA SER A 553 34.29 33.04 20.81
C SER A 553 34.27 34.15 21.87
N ARG A 554 34.36 33.72 23.13
CA ARG A 554 34.88 34.52 24.23
C ARG A 554 36.31 34.93 23.87
N ILE A 555 36.48 36.13 23.34
CA ILE A 555 37.79 36.79 23.34
C ILE A 555 37.84 37.67 24.60
N SER A 556 38.52 37.14 25.60
CA SER A 556 39.01 37.86 26.77
C SER A 556 39.98 38.95 26.33
N LYS A 557 39.65 40.23 26.59
CA LYS A 557 40.59 41.35 26.53
C LYS A 557 41.44 41.37 27.80
N PRO A 558 42.78 41.53 27.73
CA PRO A 558 43.55 42.05 28.85
C PRO A 558 43.63 43.58 28.76
N ASN A 559 43.51 44.21 29.93
CA ASN A 559 43.67 45.65 30.14
C ASN A 559 45.09 46.13 29.83
N LYS A 560 45.21 47.35 29.27
CA LYS A 560 46.15 48.38 29.76
C LYS A 560 45.74 49.78 29.29
N THR A 561 45.63 50.66 30.27
CA THR A 561 45.34 52.10 30.25
C THR A 561 46.61 52.94 30.09
N SER A 562 46.57 54.00 29.26
CA SER A 562 47.20 55.34 29.44
C SER A 562 47.14 56.11 28.11
N GLN A 563 46.19 57.03 27.93
CA GLN A 563 46.31 58.50 28.08
C GLN A 563 47.08 59.27 26.98
N SER A 564 46.29 60.01 26.19
CA SER A 564 46.41 61.45 25.86
C SER A 564 47.02 61.91 24.51
N ARG A 565 46.31 62.91 23.94
CA ARG A 565 46.67 63.95 22.93
C ARG A 565 46.72 63.49 21.46
N GLN A 566 46.40 64.28 20.43
CA GLN A 566 45.65 65.52 20.15
C GLN A 566 45.66 65.66 18.60
N ASN A 567 44.65 66.35 18.04
CA ASN A 567 44.66 67.12 16.78
C ASN A 567 44.73 66.45 15.37
N ALA A 568 43.63 66.63 14.63
CA ALA A 568 43.44 67.38 13.37
C ALA A 568 44.38 67.18 12.14
N ASN A 569 43.71 66.86 11.02
CA ASN A 569 43.87 67.26 9.60
C ASN A 569 45.26 67.37 8.93
N VAL A 570 45.37 66.74 7.74
CA VAL A 570 45.90 67.18 6.42
C VAL A 570 45.92 65.90 5.52
N GLN A 571 45.10 65.72 4.48
CA GLN A 571 45.09 66.24 3.08
C GLN A 571 46.16 65.68 2.09
N VAL A 572 45.63 64.99 1.03
CA VAL A 572 46.08 64.82 -0.40
C VAL A 572 47.28 63.89 -0.73
N LEU A 573 47.40 63.09 -1.82
CA LEU A 573 46.84 62.90 -3.20
C LEU A 573 46.74 61.37 -3.51
N GLU A 574 45.75 60.80 -4.21
CA GLU A 574 45.27 60.91 -5.62
C GLU A 574 45.83 59.80 -6.53
N MET A 575 44.94 59.00 -7.13
CA MET A 575 44.88 58.64 -8.56
C MET A 575 43.74 57.63 -8.81
N THR A 576 42.68 58.12 -9.46
CA THR A 576 41.63 57.37 -10.14
C THR A 576 41.51 57.93 -11.54
N GLU A 577 41.43 57.06 -12.54
CA GLU A 577 40.96 57.36 -13.90
C GLU A 577 40.05 56.19 -14.33
N THR A 578 38.73 56.43 -14.46
CA THR A 578 37.95 56.69 -15.70
C THR A 578 37.61 55.39 -16.44
N ASP A 579 36.48 55.15 -17.09
CA ASP A 579 35.22 55.83 -17.49
C ASP A 579 34.46 54.71 -18.27
N SER A 580 33.18 54.71 -18.65
CA SER A 580 32.01 55.55 -18.49
C SER A 580 30.84 54.75 -19.13
N MET A 581 29.62 54.96 -18.62
CA MET A 581 28.37 54.73 -19.36
C MET A 581 27.97 56.06 -20.02
N ASN A 582 27.12 56.01 -21.05
CA ASN A 582 26.17 57.11 -21.26
C ASN A 582 24.84 56.68 -21.86
N GLU A 583 23.81 57.33 -21.32
CA GLU A 583 22.36 57.17 -21.50
C GLU A 583 21.83 57.86 -22.77
N ALA A 584 20.59 57.55 -23.18
CA ALA A 584 19.49 58.54 -23.20
C ALA A 584 18.14 57.92 -23.61
N GLN A 585 17.08 58.34 -22.91
CA GLN A 585 15.66 58.07 -23.12
C GLN A 585 15.05 58.97 -24.20
N THR A 586 13.96 58.54 -24.87
CA THR A 586 12.69 59.31 -24.96
C THR A 586 11.55 58.48 -25.58
N ALA A 587 10.32 58.83 -25.17
CA ALA A 587 9.06 58.13 -25.43
C ALA A 587 8.25 58.68 -26.62
N LYS A 588 7.35 57.85 -27.20
CA LYS A 588 5.88 58.10 -27.43
C LYS A 588 5.30 57.33 -28.64
N GLN A 589 4.04 56.89 -28.45
CA GLN A 589 2.93 56.72 -29.42
C GLN A 589 3.08 55.65 -30.53
N GLU A 590 2.28 54.58 -30.49
CA GLU A 590 0.88 54.40 -30.96
C GLU A 590 0.79 53.80 -32.38
N ASN A 591 -0.13 52.86 -32.49
CA ASN A 591 -0.88 52.39 -33.67
C ASN A 591 -0.36 51.25 -34.57
N VAL A 592 -1.27 50.27 -34.65
CA VAL A 592 -1.49 49.19 -35.60
C VAL A 592 -1.55 49.71 -37.05
N PRO A 593 -1.22 48.89 -38.06
CA PRO A 593 -2.29 48.47 -38.97
C PRO A 593 -2.25 46.99 -39.41
N GLN A 594 -3.43 46.53 -39.83
CA GLN A 594 -3.76 45.26 -40.44
C GLN A 594 -3.45 45.20 -41.96
N LYS A 595 -3.23 43.95 -42.42
CA LYS A 595 -3.75 43.29 -43.65
C LYS A 595 -3.30 43.70 -45.07
N SER A 596 -3.25 42.62 -45.87
CA SER A 596 -3.39 42.47 -47.34
C SER A 596 -2.12 42.77 -48.16
N GLY A 597 -1.77 42.05 -49.22
CA GLY A 597 -2.37 40.89 -49.89
C GLY A 597 -1.46 40.47 -51.06
N LEU A 598 -1.56 39.20 -51.45
CA LEU A 598 -1.37 38.61 -52.79
C LEU A 598 -0.37 39.26 -53.77
N ASN A 599 0.64 38.49 -54.20
CA ASN A 599 0.70 38.11 -55.63
C ASN A 599 1.57 36.88 -55.93
N GLN A 600 1.02 36.07 -56.83
CA GLN A 600 1.60 34.90 -57.52
C GLN A 600 2.71 35.40 -58.50
N ASN A 601 3.63 34.61 -59.08
CA ASN A 601 3.40 33.42 -59.90
C ASN A 601 4.72 32.89 -60.50
N LYS A 602 4.75 31.56 -60.74
CA LYS A 602 5.40 30.81 -61.87
C LYS A 602 6.94 30.72 -61.90
N LYS A 603 7.59 29.63 -62.33
CA LYS A 603 7.20 28.34 -62.96
C LYS A 603 8.47 27.46 -62.95
N GLY A 604 8.38 26.16 -62.60
CA GLY A 604 8.41 25.06 -63.59
C GLY A 604 9.69 24.22 -63.37
N ARG A 605 9.80 22.93 -63.69
CA ARG A 605 8.91 21.91 -64.29
C ARG A 605 9.69 20.58 -64.17
N GLY A 606 9.04 19.45 -63.90
CA GLY A 606 9.70 18.13 -63.95
C GLY A 606 8.80 16.92 -63.63
N ARG A 607 8.06 16.45 -64.65
CA ARG A 607 7.28 15.19 -64.76
C ARG A 607 8.19 13.96 -64.53
N ARG A 608 7.75 12.72 -64.20
CA ARG A 608 6.65 11.87 -64.72
C ARG A 608 6.66 10.51 -63.96
N GLY A 609 5.51 9.83 -63.84
CA GLY A 609 5.48 8.36 -63.65
C GLY A 609 4.28 7.79 -62.87
N ARG A 610 3.24 7.33 -63.57
CA ARG A 610 1.99 6.70 -63.10
C ARG A 610 2.14 5.18 -62.92
N SER A 611 1.33 4.58 -62.03
CA SER A 611 0.45 3.44 -62.36
C SER A 611 -0.67 3.25 -61.32
N HIS A 612 -1.83 2.79 -61.80
CA HIS A 612 -3.16 2.65 -61.15
C HIS A 612 -3.37 1.25 -60.53
N ASN A 613 -4.24 1.11 -59.52
CA ASN A 613 -5.55 0.43 -59.64
C ASN A 613 -6.41 0.41 -58.34
N ALA A 614 -7.57 1.09 -58.45
CA ALA A 614 -8.95 0.72 -58.13
C ALA A 614 -9.44 0.01 -56.83
N ILE A 615 -10.31 0.74 -56.12
CA ILE A 615 -11.73 0.44 -55.72
C ILE A 615 -12.00 -0.59 -54.60
N ASN A 616 -12.51 -0.11 -53.44
CA ASN A 616 -13.94 -0.27 -53.08
C ASN A 616 -14.37 0.64 -51.90
N ASN A 617 -15.48 1.35 -52.09
CA ASN A 617 -16.18 2.24 -51.16
C ASN A 617 -17.34 1.48 -50.50
N ILE A 618 -17.56 1.68 -49.19
CA ILE A 618 -18.88 1.52 -48.56
C ILE A 618 -19.08 2.69 -47.58
N GLN A 619 -20.16 3.46 -47.78
CA GLN A 619 -20.62 4.58 -46.96
C GLN A 619 -21.34 4.11 -45.68
N PRO A 620 -21.31 4.88 -44.57
CA PRO A 620 -22.23 4.70 -43.46
C PRO A 620 -23.48 5.60 -43.58
N LEU A 621 -24.63 5.02 -43.29
CA LEU A 621 -25.95 5.66 -43.21
C LEU A 621 -26.11 6.47 -41.90
N THR A 622 -26.69 7.65 -42.04
CA THR A 622 -27.24 8.53 -41.00
C THR A 622 -28.62 8.05 -40.55
N GLU A 623 -28.96 8.16 -39.26
CA GLU A 623 -30.04 9.05 -38.72
C GLU A 623 -30.61 8.68 -37.33
N GLN A 624 -30.92 9.76 -36.59
CA GLN A 624 -32.06 9.99 -35.68
C GLN A 624 -32.05 9.54 -34.20
N ASN A 625 -31.92 10.55 -33.33
CA ASN A 625 -32.42 10.60 -31.94
C ASN A 625 -33.92 10.94 -31.90
N PRO A 626 -34.64 10.54 -30.84
CA PRO A 626 -35.81 11.27 -30.35
C PRO A 626 -35.64 11.81 -28.90
N PRO A 627 -36.53 12.74 -28.46
CA PRO A 627 -36.19 13.77 -27.49
C PRO A 627 -36.68 13.53 -26.05
N ALA A 628 -36.09 14.31 -25.14
CA ALA A 628 -36.49 14.48 -23.75
C ALA A 628 -37.89 15.12 -23.59
N LYS A 629 -38.61 14.77 -22.51
CA LYS A 629 -39.78 15.49 -22.02
C LYS A 629 -39.57 15.89 -20.55
N VAL A 630 -39.65 17.21 -20.37
CA VAL A 630 -40.12 18.07 -19.26
C VAL A 630 -39.78 17.66 -17.83
#